data_AF-A0A5N6PIX2-F1
#
_entry.id   AF-A0A5N6PIX2-F1
#
_cell.length_a   1.000
_cell.length_b   1.000
_cell.length_c   1.000
_cell.angle_alpha   90.00
_cell.angle_beta   90.00
_cell.angle_gamma   90.00
#
_symmetry.space_group_name_H-M   'P 1'
#
loop_
_entity.id
_entity.type
_entity.pdbx_description
1 polymer ?
#
loop_
_entity_poly.entity_id
_entity_poly.type
_entity_poly.pdbx_seq_one_letter_code
_entity_poly.pdbx_strand_id
1 'polypeptide(L)'
;MVQKDMWPEKGRRGRLGLYATQILCVLFLFHLLCIELTFKGTPSQQIKLDILVTGRQILLDSKPVISSAVKKDVINSIVKKDDHNQSLQYLLTRLVGGEDRTKLETTGFACDNTSWSLMCVTNRPIKLDTATMQVHLHPSRLTTTKNTTTVVRPYSMQESPYVMNYITPVTITATATPPPNVTCDHNHQHPAVIFSSGGYTGNLFHEFNENIIPLFITTRLFESRMHFVVVDYKSSFINKYRRVFARLSDHPIINTAEDSAVHCFPAAVTGLKYHQFLGVNTSENPKGYYSMLDFRQFIMQTYKLKHKSVVMVGAHGAGLANELFLPHGAVMIQVRPLGFQWGTDSFYSEPGPGMGLKYLEYRIEPEESSLAEVYGLDHPVVRDTASVAAKGGYAAAREVYLDKQDLRLNLNRFRETLVEALGFIGHHKDVDQHSIS
;
A
#
# COMPACT_ATOMS: atom_id res chain seq x y z
N MET A 1 36.51 43.95 -33.40
CA MET A 1 36.35 42.78 -34.31
C MET A 1 34.88 42.37 -34.24
N VAL A 2 33.96 43.02 -34.99
CA VAL A 2 33.68 42.84 -36.44
C VAL A 2 33.13 41.41 -36.70
N GLN A 3 31.80 41.24 -36.68
CA GLN A 3 30.87 41.01 -37.82
C GLN A 3 30.90 39.55 -38.35
N LYS A 4 29.83 38.90 -38.87
CA LYS A 4 28.58 39.37 -39.47
C LYS A 4 27.58 38.21 -39.67
N ASP A 5 26.30 38.57 -39.58
CA ASP A 5 25.04 38.07 -40.15
C ASP A 5 25.03 36.98 -41.25
N MET A 6 23.99 36.12 -41.26
CA MET A 6 22.93 36.15 -42.30
C MET A 6 21.77 35.16 -42.04
N TRP A 7 20.53 35.69 -42.01
CA TRP A 7 19.25 35.03 -42.30
C TRP A 7 18.90 35.20 -43.80
N PRO A 8 17.91 34.48 -44.37
CA PRO A 8 16.52 35.00 -44.51
C PRO A 8 15.44 33.94 -44.16
N GLU A 9 14.37 34.24 -43.40
CA GLU A 9 13.02 34.77 -43.79
C GLU A 9 12.33 34.00 -44.95
N LYS A 10 11.03 33.65 -44.97
CA LYS A 10 9.84 33.92 -44.13
C LYS A 10 8.69 33.00 -44.63
N GLY A 11 7.76 32.67 -43.74
CA GLY A 11 6.45 32.11 -44.10
C GLY A 11 5.46 32.18 -42.93
N ARG A 12 4.81 33.34 -42.74
CA ARG A 12 3.79 33.58 -41.70
C ARG A 12 2.48 32.83 -41.97
N ARG A 13 1.89 32.28 -40.91
CA ARG A 13 0.45 32.47 -40.63
C ARG A 13 0.22 32.32 -39.12
N GLY A 14 -0.37 33.34 -38.50
CA GLY A 14 -0.68 33.39 -37.08
C GLY A 14 -2.18 33.57 -36.83
N ARG A 15 -2.58 33.34 -35.57
CA ARG A 15 -3.76 33.80 -34.79
C ARG A 15 -4.08 32.71 -33.76
N LEU A 16 -4.58 32.96 -32.55
CA LEU A 16 -4.81 34.12 -31.70
C LEU A 16 -5.17 33.48 -30.34
N GLY A 17 -4.55 33.90 -29.25
CA GLY A 17 -4.81 33.31 -27.92
C GLY A 17 -6.14 33.78 -27.31
N LEU A 18 -6.68 32.99 -26.39
CA LEU A 18 -7.63 33.44 -25.38
C LEU A 18 -7.40 32.63 -24.09
N TYR A 19 -6.86 33.31 -23.08
CA TYR A 19 -6.90 32.89 -21.69
C TYR A 19 -8.32 33.14 -21.16
N ALA A 20 -8.93 32.17 -20.50
CA ALA A 20 -10.09 32.40 -19.65
C ALA A 20 -9.97 31.56 -18.37
N THR A 21 -10.16 32.26 -17.27
CA THR A 21 -9.90 31.96 -15.87
C THR A 21 -10.89 30.99 -15.24
N GLN A 22 -10.48 30.41 -14.11
CA GLN A 22 -11.34 29.66 -13.19
C GLN A 22 -12.50 30.53 -12.63
N ILE A 23 -13.60 29.85 -12.26
CA ILE A 23 -14.70 30.25 -11.35
C ILE A 23 -15.91 30.96 -12.00
N LEU A 24 -17.11 30.52 -11.57
CA LEU A 24 -18.51 30.80 -11.97
C LEU A 24 -19.02 29.85 -13.09
N CYS A 25 -20.05 29.02 -12.93
CA CYS A 25 -21.08 28.92 -11.90
C CYS A 25 -21.54 27.47 -11.74
N VAL A 26 -21.57 27.05 -10.47
CA VAL A 26 -22.45 26.03 -9.92
C VAL A 26 -23.90 26.49 -10.10
N LEU A 27 -24.83 25.53 -10.22
CA LEU A 27 -26.31 25.64 -10.27
C LEU A 27 -26.94 25.61 -11.67
N PHE A 28 -27.00 24.43 -12.26
CA PHE A 28 -28.30 23.85 -12.60
C PHE A 28 -28.35 22.41 -12.06
N LEU A 29 -29.08 22.26 -10.96
CA LEU A 29 -29.39 21.01 -10.27
C LEU A 29 -30.49 20.25 -11.04
N PHE A 30 -30.40 18.92 -11.01
CA PHE A 30 -31.50 17.97 -11.07
C PHE A 30 -32.37 17.92 -12.34
N HIS A 31 -31.99 17.04 -13.27
CA HIS A 31 -32.76 15.84 -13.63
C HIS A 31 -32.13 15.22 -14.88
N LEU A 32 -31.61 13.99 -14.74
CA LEU A 32 -31.69 12.89 -15.70
C LEU A 32 -30.84 11.73 -15.17
N LEU A 33 -31.49 10.92 -14.35
CA LEU A 33 -31.23 9.48 -14.23
C LEU A 33 -31.45 8.86 -15.62
N CYS A 34 -30.72 7.77 -15.88
CA CYS A 34 -30.71 6.94 -17.09
C CYS A 34 -29.89 7.52 -18.27
N ILE A 35 -28.62 7.10 -18.36
CA ILE A 35 -27.88 7.12 -19.63
C ILE A 35 -28.13 5.76 -20.29
N GLU A 36 -29.03 5.73 -21.26
CA GLU A 36 -29.04 4.72 -22.32
C GLU A 36 -27.74 4.85 -23.11
N LEU A 37 -26.99 3.75 -23.22
CA LEU A 37 -25.83 3.66 -24.10
C LEU A 37 -26.30 3.33 -25.53
N THR A 38 -26.65 4.33 -26.33
CA THR A 38 -26.82 4.16 -27.77
C THR A 38 -25.45 4.19 -28.47
N PHE A 39 -25.04 3.05 -29.03
CA PHE A 39 -23.85 2.91 -29.86
C PHE A 39 -24.16 3.21 -31.33
N LYS A 40 -23.44 4.16 -31.94
CA LYS A 40 -23.28 4.27 -33.40
C LYS A 40 -21.80 4.36 -33.72
N GLY A 41 -21.29 3.33 -34.41
CA GLY A 41 -19.90 3.26 -34.86
C GLY A 41 -19.68 3.90 -36.23
N THR A 42 -18.47 4.43 -36.45
CA THR A 42 -17.78 4.61 -37.75
C THR A 42 -16.27 4.87 -37.49
N PRO A 43 -15.38 4.72 -38.51
CA PRO A 43 -14.10 4.04 -38.36
C PRO A 43 -12.91 4.97 -38.10
N SER A 44 -12.40 4.93 -36.87
CA SER A 44 -10.98 5.08 -36.51
C SER A 44 -10.86 5.01 -34.98
N GLN A 45 -11.07 3.83 -34.41
CA GLN A 45 -10.99 3.66 -32.96
C GLN A 45 -9.54 3.43 -32.52
N GLN A 46 -8.79 4.54 -32.37
CA GLN A 46 -7.97 4.67 -31.17
C GLN A 46 -8.95 4.76 -30.01
N ILE A 47 -9.21 3.65 -29.33
CA ILE A 47 -9.92 3.69 -28.06
C ILE A 47 -8.94 4.26 -27.05
N LYS A 48 -8.93 5.58 -26.95
CA LYS A 48 -8.57 6.24 -25.71
C LYS A 48 -9.67 5.84 -24.74
N LEU A 49 -9.40 4.82 -23.94
CA LEU A 49 -10.31 4.36 -22.90
C LEU A 49 -10.35 5.46 -21.83
N ASP A 50 -11.13 6.50 -22.09
CA ASP A 50 -11.60 7.42 -21.06
C ASP A 50 -12.61 6.64 -20.20
N ILE A 51 -12.09 5.69 -19.40
CA ILE A 51 -12.78 5.27 -18.18
C ILE A 51 -12.96 6.58 -17.43
N LEU A 52 -14.21 7.00 -17.22
CA LEU A 52 -14.53 8.07 -16.30
C LEU A 52 -14.10 7.59 -14.91
N VAL A 53 -12.83 7.80 -14.60
CA VAL A 53 -12.29 7.77 -13.25
C VAL A 53 -13.01 8.91 -12.57
N THR A 54 -14.14 8.63 -11.90
CA THR A 54 -14.60 9.45 -10.78
C THR A 54 -13.63 9.25 -9.61
N GLY A 55 -12.34 9.39 -9.87
CA GLY A 55 -11.27 9.64 -8.96
C GLY A 55 -10.80 11.05 -9.25
N ARG A 56 -11.65 12.05 -8.93
CA ARG A 56 -11.06 13.24 -8.32
C ARG A 56 -10.22 12.70 -7.17
N GLN A 57 -8.92 12.96 -7.22
CA GLN A 57 -7.99 12.87 -6.11
C GLN A 57 -8.76 13.02 -4.78
N ILE A 58 -9.09 11.91 -4.08
CA ILE A 58 -9.86 11.96 -2.81
C ILE A 58 -9.00 12.60 -1.69
N LEU A 59 -7.74 12.91 -2.01
CA LEU A 59 -6.87 13.76 -1.23
C LEU A 59 -6.81 15.12 -1.92
N LEU A 60 -7.73 16.02 -1.56
CA LEU A 60 -7.47 17.44 -1.29
C LEU A 60 -8.79 18.11 -0.85
N ASP A 61 -8.68 18.84 0.26
CA ASP A 61 -9.62 19.77 0.89
C ASP A 61 -10.95 19.29 1.49
N SER A 62 -10.98 19.30 2.83
CA SER A 62 -12.11 19.81 3.62
C SER A 62 -11.61 20.17 5.03
N LYS A 63 -11.83 21.44 5.42
CA LYS A 63 -11.61 21.96 6.78
C LYS A 63 -12.53 21.23 7.79
N PRO A 64 -12.14 21.14 9.07
CA PRO A 64 -12.92 20.40 10.07
C PRO A 64 -14.18 21.18 10.41
N VAL A 65 -15.35 20.56 10.24
CA VAL A 65 -16.58 20.99 10.90
C VAL A 65 -16.80 20.06 12.07
N ILE A 66 -16.65 20.61 13.27
CA ILE A 66 -17.05 19.99 14.53
C ILE A 66 -18.57 20.07 14.59
N SER A 67 -19.24 18.93 14.66
CA SER A 67 -20.62 18.88 15.15
C SER A 67 -20.86 17.57 15.88
N SER A 68 -21.31 17.75 17.12
CA SER A 68 -21.72 16.76 18.10
C SER A 68 -22.91 15.91 17.65
N ALA A 69 -22.96 14.72 18.26
CA ALA A 69 -24.10 13.82 18.41
C ALA A 69 -24.59 13.07 17.16
N VAL A 70 -24.18 11.80 17.05
CA VAL A 70 -24.99 10.78 16.39
C VAL A 70 -25.25 9.67 17.39
N LYS A 71 -26.55 9.45 17.62
CA LYS A 71 -27.12 8.44 18.51
C LYS A 71 -26.66 7.04 18.12
N LYS A 72 -26.34 6.26 19.15
CA LYS A 72 -26.28 4.81 19.12
C LYS A 72 -27.57 4.29 18.50
N ASP A 73 -27.46 3.45 17.47
CA ASP A 73 -28.08 2.12 17.46
C ASP A 73 -27.64 1.34 16.23
N VAL A 74 -27.54 0.01 16.41
CA VAL A 74 -27.19 -1.05 15.45
C VAL A 74 -25.68 -1.33 15.27
N ILE A 75 -25.05 -1.90 16.30
CA ILE A 75 -23.93 -2.87 16.15
C ILE A 75 -24.08 -3.98 17.19
N ASN A 76 -24.66 -5.12 16.79
CA ASN A 76 -24.41 -6.44 17.38
C ASN A 76 -23.81 -7.25 16.21
N SER A 77 -22.65 -7.90 16.23
CA SER A 77 -21.86 -8.47 17.31
C SER A 77 -20.37 -8.38 16.93
N ILE A 78 -19.63 -7.45 17.52
CA ILE A 78 -18.17 -7.57 17.61
C ILE A 78 -17.94 -8.01 19.05
N VAL A 79 -17.37 -9.20 19.22
CA VAL A 79 -16.84 -9.63 20.51
C VAL A 79 -15.79 -8.59 20.90
N LYS A 80 -16.17 -7.60 21.71
CA LYS A 80 -15.21 -6.75 22.41
C LYS A 80 -14.49 -7.66 23.40
N LYS A 81 -13.33 -8.16 23.00
CA LYS A 81 -12.39 -8.76 23.94
C LYS A 81 -11.90 -7.65 24.86
N ASP A 82 -11.88 -7.99 26.14
CA ASP A 82 -11.48 -7.14 27.25
C ASP A 82 -9.96 -6.89 27.20
N ASP A 83 -9.52 -6.00 26.28
CA ASP A 83 -8.10 -5.76 25.99
C ASP A 83 -7.54 -4.49 26.70
N HIS A 84 -8.38 -3.75 27.45
CA HIS A 84 -8.02 -2.44 28.02
C HIS A 84 -6.97 -2.44 29.13
N ASN A 85 -6.48 -3.60 29.59
CA ASN A 85 -5.45 -3.66 30.63
C ASN A 85 -4.38 -4.74 30.40
N GLN A 86 -3.98 -4.95 29.15
CA GLN A 86 -2.81 -5.78 28.86
C GLN A 86 -1.52 -4.96 29.04
N SER A 87 -0.57 -5.51 29.79
CA SER A 87 0.73 -4.86 30.01
C SER A 87 1.48 -4.71 28.69
N LEU A 88 2.23 -3.61 28.53
CA LEU A 88 3.07 -3.38 27.35
C LEU A 88 3.98 -4.59 27.04
N GLN A 89 4.50 -5.24 28.07
CA GLN A 89 5.29 -6.46 27.97
C GLN A 89 4.53 -7.60 27.28
N TYR A 90 3.26 -7.80 27.63
CA TYR A 90 2.42 -8.81 27.03
C TYR A 90 2.13 -8.53 25.55
N LEU A 91 1.92 -7.26 25.19
CA LEU A 91 1.70 -6.87 23.80
C LEU A 91 2.96 -7.09 22.95
N LEU A 92 4.14 -6.74 23.47
CA LEU A 92 5.41 -6.90 22.77
C LEU A 92 5.79 -8.38 22.56
N THR A 93 5.55 -9.24 23.55
CA THR A 93 5.81 -10.69 23.42
C THR A 93 4.94 -11.39 22.38
N ARG A 94 3.85 -10.76 21.95
CA ARG A 94 3.03 -11.26 20.85
C ARG A 94 3.63 -10.93 19.50
N LEU A 95 4.42 -9.87 19.35
CA LEU A 95 5.00 -9.52 18.05
C LEU A 95 6.01 -10.56 17.52
N VAL A 96 6.53 -11.41 18.39
CA VAL A 96 7.50 -12.48 18.07
C VAL A 96 6.93 -13.86 18.42
N GLY A 97 7.28 -14.88 17.63
CA GLY A 97 6.83 -16.27 17.82
C GLY A 97 7.92 -17.19 18.35
N GLY A 98 7.57 -18.44 18.68
CA GLY A 98 8.52 -19.52 18.93
C GLY A 98 9.64 -19.21 19.93
N GLU A 99 10.87 -19.56 19.57
CA GLU A 99 12.07 -19.34 20.40
C GLU A 99 12.37 -17.85 20.63
N ASP A 100 12.03 -16.98 19.67
CA ASP A 100 12.24 -15.54 19.78
C ASP A 100 11.39 -14.92 20.89
N ARG A 101 10.20 -15.47 21.15
CA ARG A 101 9.39 -15.06 22.31
C ARG A 101 10.08 -15.37 23.63
N THR A 102 10.58 -16.60 23.80
CA THR A 102 11.33 -16.99 25.00
C THR A 102 12.59 -16.13 25.16
N LYS A 103 13.28 -15.84 24.05
CA LYS A 103 14.45 -14.95 24.03
C LYS A 103 14.10 -13.52 24.43
N LEU A 104 12.97 -12.98 23.97
CA LEU A 104 12.50 -11.65 24.35
C LEU A 104 12.14 -11.59 25.85
N GLU A 105 11.47 -12.60 26.38
CA GLU A 105 11.09 -12.67 27.79
C GLU A 105 12.33 -12.76 28.71
N THR A 106 13.38 -13.50 28.30
CA THR A 106 14.60 -13.69 29.09
C THR A 106 15.62 -12.56 28.94
N THR A 107 15.91 -12.14 27.71
CA THR A 107 17.00 -11.19 27.43
C THR A 107 16.52 -9.76 27.26
N GLY A 108 15.23 -9.56 26.98
CA GLY A 108 14.63 -8.28 26.67
C GLY A 108 14.78 -7.82 25.22
N PHE A 109 15.33 -8.68 24.36
CA PHE A 109 15.56 -8.41 22.94
C PHE A 109 15.40 -9.67 22.09
N ALA A 110 14.65 -9.59 21.00
CA ALA A 110 14.59 -10.64 19.99
C ALA A 110 14.30 -10.05 18.62
N CYS A 111 14.61 -10.81 17.57
CA CYS A 111 14.33 -10.43 16.19
C CYS A 111 13.56 -11.55 15.51
N ASP A 112 12.38 -11.22 15.01
CA ASP A 112 11.63 -12.07 14.11
C ASP A 112 12.17 -11.87 12.69
N ASN A 113 12.79 -12.92 12.17
CA ASN A 113 13.25 -13.02 10.78
C ASN A 113 12.44 -14.07 10.01
N THR A 114 11.21 -14.33 10.45
CA THR A 114 10.26 -15.14 9.69
C THR A 114 9.59 -14.29 8.63
N SER A 115 9.26 -14.92 7.50
CA SER A 115 8.68 -14.25 6.32
C SER A 115 9.66 -13.22 5.71
N TRP A 116 9.20 -12.46 4.72
CA TRP A 116 10.03 -11.52 3.93
C TRP A 116 10.48 -10.26 4.68
N SER A 117 10.42 -10.25 6.01
CA SER A 117 10.68 -9.09 6.87
C SER A 117 11.66 -9.41 8.00
N LEU A 118 12.38 -8.38 8.45
CA LEU A 118 13.19 -8.40 9.66
C LEU A 118 12.64 -7.36 10.65
N MET A 119 12.12 -7.83 11.77
CA MET A 119 11.56 -6.98 12.82
C MET A 119 12.15 -7.36 14.18
N CYS A 120 12.80 -6.41 14.84
CA CYS A 120 13.36 -6.60 16.18
C CYS A 120 12.51 -5.91 17.23
N VAL A 121 12.32 -6.56 18.38
CA VAL A 121 11.54 -6.05 19.51
C VAL A 121 12.43 -5.93 20.73
N THR A 122 12.41 -4.76 21.35
CA THR A 122 13.09 -4.47 22.61
C THR A 122 12.02 -4.18 23.66
N ASN A 123 11.91 -5.01 24.70
CA ASN A 123 10.86 -4.85 25.71
C ASN A 123 11.35 -4.16 27.00
N ARG A 124 12.45 -3.44 26.91
CA ARG A 124 13.06 -2.69 28.00
C ARG A 124 13.26 -1.24 27.60
N PRO A 125 13.50 -0.34 28.57
CA PRO A 125 13.82 1.03 28.28
C PRO A 125 14.98 1.13 27.29
N ILE A 126 14.81 1.96 26.27
CA ILE A 126 15.84 2.26 25.27
C ILE A 126 16.16 3.75 25.25
N LYS A 127 17.37 4.08 24.82
CA LYS A 127 17.74 5.42 24.38
C LYS A 127 17.98 5.38 22.89
N LEU A 128 17.30 6.23 22.14
CA LEU A 128 17.46 6.39 20.70
C LEU A 128 18.15 7.73 20.45
N ASP A 129 19.34 7.69 19.87
CA ASP A 129 19.98 8.85 19.25
C ASP A 129 19.51 8.93 17.78
N THR A 130 18.69 9.93 17.46
CA THR A 130 18.13 10.13 16.10
C THR A 130 19.18 10.65 15.12
N ALA A 131 20.22 11.35 15.58
CA ALA A 131 21.28 11.86 14.72
C ALA A 131 22.15 10.73 14.16
N THR A 132 22.41 9.69 14.95
CA THR A 132 23.24 8.55 14.55
C THR A 132 22.47 7.27 14.28
N MET A 133 21.14 7.28 14.49
CA MET A 133 20.27 6.10 14.46
C MET A 133 20.78 4.92 15.30
N GLN A 134 21.33 5.25 16.49
CA GLN A 134 21.75 4.26 17.47
C GLN A 134 20.69 4.07 18.55
N VAL A 135 20.32 2.80 18.78
CA VAL A 135 19.43 2.38 19.85
C VAL A 135 20.27 1.68 20.91
N HIS A 136 20.32 2.24 22.11
CA HIS A 136 20.99 1.66 23.26
C HIS A 136 19.98 1.02 24.19
N LEU A 137 20.09 -0.30 24.41
CA LEU A 137 19.28 -1.00 25.40
C LEU A 137 19.80 -0.75 26.82
N HIS A 138 18.89 -0.62 27.77
CA HIS A 138 19.27 -0.63 29.17
C HIS A 138 19.80 -2.02 29.61
N PRO A 139 20.90 -2.10 30.40
CA PRO A 139 21.50 -3.38 30.79
C PRO A 139 20.53 -4.28 31.58
N SER A 140 20.56 -5.59 31.31
CA SER A 140 19.90 -6.58 32.17
C SER A 140 20.78 -6.95 33.36
N ARG A 141 20.17 -7.31 34.49
CA ARG A 141 20.87 -8.06 35.56
C ARG A 141 21.25 -9.49 35.14
N LEU A 142 20.64 -10.02 34.08
CA LEU A 142 20.73 -11.43 33.66
C LEU A 142 21.49 -11.65 32.33
N THR A 143 21.96 -10.60 31.65
CA THR A 143 22.66 -10.74 30.35
C THR A 143 24.17 -10.65 30.51
N THR A 144 24.81 -11.65 29.90
CA THR A 144 26.23 -11.91 29.65
C THR A 144 27.12 -10.67 29.52
N THR A 145 28.38 -10.77 29.98
CA THR A 145 29.48 -9.79 29.89
C THR A 145 29.89 -9.38 28.46
N LYS A 146 29.10 -9.75 27.44
CA LYS A 146 29.45 -9.63 26.02
C LYS A 146 28.56 -8.58 25.36
N ASN A 147 29.17 -7.50 24.89
CA ASN A 147 28.48 -6.48 24.10
C ASN A 147 27.96 -7.11 22.80
N THR A 148 26.69 -6.88 22.47
CA THR A 148 26.09 -7.33 21.21
C THR A 148 25.61 -6.13 20.41
N THR A 149 25.77 -6.24 19.09
CA THR A 149 25.34 -5.23 18.12
C THR A 149 24.50 -5.91 17.05
N THR A 150 23.35 -5.34 16.73
CA THR A 150 22.46 -5.80 15.66
C THR A 150 22.13 -4.63 14.76
N VAL A 151 22.28 -4.81 13.45
CA VAL A 151 21.98 -3.78 12.45
C VAL A 151 20.72 -4.17 11.70
N VAL A 152 19.71 -3.31 11.76
CA VAL A 152 18.42 -3.52 11.09
C VAL A 152 18.22 -2.40 10.08
N ARG A 153 17.83 -2.74 8.86
CA ARG A 153 17.32 -1.76 7.89
C ARG A 153 15.81 -1.84 7.92
N PRO A 154 15.10 -0.87 8.53
CA PRO A 154 13.75 -1.09 9.02
C PRO A 154 12.69 -0.87 7.92
N TYR A 155 12.87 -1.54 6.79
CA TYR A 155 11.95 -1.62 5.66
C TYR A 155 11.25 -2.98 5.66
N SER A 156 9.97 -3.08 5.31
CA SER A 156 9.22 -4.33 5.54
C SER A 156 9.65 -5.47 4.62
N MET A 157 9.93 -5.20 3.33
CA MET A 157 10.26 -6.24 2.33
C MET A 157 11.78 -6.32 2.15
N GLN A 158 12.43 -7.24 2.87
CA GLN A 158 13.88 -7.39 2.93
C GLN A 158 14.49 -8.07 1.67
N GLU A 159 13.66 -8.62 0.77
CA GLU A 159 14.16 -9.37 -0.40
C GLU A 159 14.77 -8.49 -1.49
N SER A 160 14.45 -7.20 -1.58
CA SER A 160 14.91 -6.35 -2.68
C SER A 160 16.31 -5.79 -2.39
N PRO A 161 17.40 -6.32 -2.99
CA PRO A 161 18.76 -5.86 -2.66
C PRO A 161 18.97 -4.40 -3.08
N TYR A 162 18.30 -3.99 -4.16
CA TYR A 162 18.29 -2.60 -4.63
C TYR A 162 17.80 -1.64 -3.55
N VAL A 163 16.64 -1.91 -2.94
CA VAL A 163 16.11 -1.05 -1.87
C VAL A 163 17.01 -1.11 -0.65
N MET A 164 17.37 -2.32 -0.21
CA MET A 164 18.13 -2.53 1.02
C MET A 164 19.50 -1.84 1.00
N ASN A 165 20.10 -1.58 -0.16
CA ASN A 165 21.35 -0.82 -0.25
C ASN A 165 21.24 0.65 0.17
N TYR A 166 20.06 1.25 0.11
CA TYR A 166 19.85 2.68 0.39
C TYR A 166 18.97 2.96 1.61
N ILE A 167 18.42 1.93 2.25
CA ILE A 167 17.69 2.10 3.53
C ILE A 167 18.68 2.41 4.64
N THR A 168 18.43 3.49 5.38
CA THR A 168 19.27 3.89 6.51
C THR A 168 19.28 2.79 7.58
N PRO A 169 20.45 2.28 7.99
CA PRO A 169 20.56 1.26 9.02
C PRO A 169 20.32 1.85 10.41
N VAL A 170 19.60 1.11 11.24
CA VAL A 170 19.43 1.34 12.68
C VAL A 170 20.29 0.35 13.43
N THR A 171 21.19 0.86 14.27
CA THR A 171 22.14 0.03 15.01
C THR A 171 21.68 -0.10 16.45
N ILE A 172 21.36 -1.33 16.85
CA ILE A 172 20.88 -1.69 18.17
C ILE A 172 22.05 -2.27 18.95
N THR A 173 22.39 -1.67 20.08
CA THR A 173 23.50 -2.08 20.94
C THR A 173 23.00 -2.45 22.34
N ALA A 174 23.43 -3.62 22.81
CA ALA A 174 23.29 -4.01 24.21
C ALA A 174 24.69 -4.07 24.82
N THR A 175 24.98 -3.16 25.75
CA THR A 175 26.27 -3.08 26.44
C THR A 175 26.13 -3.46 27.92
N ALA A 176 27.15 -4.10 28.48
CA ALA A 176 27.18 -4.46 29.90
C ALA A 176 27.33 -3.22 30.81
N THR A 177 27.99 -2.18 30.30
CA THR A 177 28.14 -0.87 30.96
C THR A 177 27.36 0.19 30.18
N PRO A 178 26.59 1.07 30.85
CA PRO A 178 25.91 2.16 30.17
C PRO A 178 26.95 3.07 29.48
N PRO A 179 26.74 3.50 28.22
CA PRO A 179 27.60 4.52 27.64
C PRO A 179 27.56 5.78 28.53
N PRO A 180 28.72 6.33 28.93
CA PRO A 180 28.74 7.57 29.71
C PRO A 180 28.13 8.69 28.87
N ASN A 181 27.31 9.52 29.51
CA ASN A 181 26.81 10.82 29.01
C ASN A 181 25.64 10.84 28.02
N VAL A 182 24.95 9.74 27.72
CA VAL A 182 23.72 9.82 26.91
C VAL A 182 22.53 10.17 27.83
N THR A 183 22.26 11.44 28.05
CA THR A 183 21.04 11.94 28.73
C THR A 183 19.87 11.98 27.75
N CYS A 184 18.65 11.78 28.25
CA CYS A 184 17.45 11.87 27.43
C CYS A 184 17.04 13.35 27.28
N ASP A 185 16.91 13.85 26.06
CA ASP A 185 16.31 15.16 25.79
C ASP A 185 14.79 15.07 25.91
N HIS A 186 14.22 13.94 25.48
CA HIS A 186 12.79 13.66 25.56
C HIS A 186 12.52 12.30 26.20
N ASN A 187 11.59 12.26 27.14
CA ASN A 187 11.12 11.02 27.78
C ASN A 187 9.68 10.73 27.38
N HIS A 188 9.45 9.57 26.79
CA HIS A 188 8.15 9.13 26.29
C HIS A 188 7.56 8.04 27.18
N GLN A 189 6.23 7.99 27.29
CA GLN A 189 5.51 7.00 28.11
C GLN A 189 5.06 5.77 27.31
N HIS A 190 5.09 5.84 25.98
CA HIS A 190 4.65 4.80 25.06
C HIS A 190 5.81 4.30 24.19
N PRO A 191 5.77 3.05 23.69
CA PRO A 191 6.84 2.48 22.88
C PRO A 191 7.06 3.22 21.56
N ALA A 192 8.25 3.08 20.98
CA ALA A 192 8.54 3.52 19.62
C ALA A 192 8.33 2.39 18.59
N VAL A 193 7.90 2.75 17.38
CA VAL A 193 8.02 1.91 16.19
C VAL A 193 8.86 2.64 15.16
N ILE A 194 10.05 2.10 14.92
CA ILE A 194 11.09 2.66 14.05
C ILE A 194 11.00 1.98 12.68
N PHE A 195 10.70 2.76 11.63
CA PHE A 195 10.57 2.25 10.27
C PHE A 195 11.08 3.25 9.22
N SER A 196 11.41 2.74 8.03
CA SER A 196 11.80 3.56 6.89
C SER A 196 10.59 3.87 6.00
N SER A 197 10.41 5.14 5.63
CA SER A 197 9.45 5.53 4.57
C SER A 197 10.10 5.59 3.17
N GLY A 198 11.33 5.09 3.06
CA GLY A 198 12.12 4.99 1.84
C GLY A 198 11.62 3.94 0.85
N GLY A 199 12.53 3.37 0.07
CA GLY A 199 12.22 2.32 -0.91
C GLY A 199 11.31 2.78 -2.04
N TYR A 200 10.37 1.91 -2.45
CA TYR A 200 9.51 2.10 -3.61
C TYR A 200 8.26 2.98 -3.38
N THR A 201 8.20 3.70 -2.26
CA THR A 201 7.13 4.69 -2.02
C THR A 201 7.06 5.70 -3.17
N GLY A 202 5.89 5.76 -3.82
CA GLY A 202 5.65 6.55 -5.03
C GLY A 202 4.47 6.05 -5.88
N ASN A 203 4.14 4.75 -5.81
CA ASN A 203 2.89 4.22 -6.36
C ASN A 203 2.08 3.48 -5.28
N LEU A 204 0.77 3.34 -5.54
CA LEU A 204 -0.18 2.86 -4.54
C LEU A 204 0.09 1.43 -4.08
N PHE A 205 0.48 0.55 -5.00
CA PHE A 205 0.81 -0.83 -4.68
C PHE A 205 1.92 -0.88 -3.63
N HIS A 206 3.06 -0.23 -3.88
CA HIS A 206 4.19 -0.29 -2.94
C HIS A 206 3.93 0.44 -1.61
N GLU A 207 3.24 1.59 -1.68
CA GLU A 207 2.86 2.31 -0.47
C GLU A 207 1.99 1.46 0.46
N PHE A 208 1.09 0.64 -0.07
CA PHE A 208 0.30 -0.26 0.76
C PHE A 208 1.03 -1.55 1.13
N ASN A 209 1.69 -2.16 0.15
CA ASN A 209 2.33 -3.46 0.28
C ASN A 209 3.47 -3.42 1.29
N GLU A 210 4.42 -2.48 1.16
CA GLU A 210 5.60 -2.45 2.02
C GLU A 210 5.54 -1.42 3.16
N ASN A 211 4.47 -0.62 3.25
CA ASN A 211 4.36 0.39 4.32
C ASN A 211 3.03 0.30 5.06
N ILE A 212 1.89 0.65 4.45
CA ILE A 212 0.64 0.85 5.20
C ILE A 212 0.09 -0.45 5.81
N ILE A 213 0.10 -1.58 5.10
CA ILE A 213 -0.32 -2.87 5.64
C ILE A 213 0.66 -3.36 6.73
N PRO A 214 1.99 -3.38 6.50
CA PRO A 214 2.98 -3.71 7.54
C PRO A 214 2.90 -2.81 8.78
N LEU A 215 2.63 -1.52 8.62
CA LEU A 215 2.38 -0.60 9.73
C LEU A 215 1.13 -1.03 10.50
N PHE A 216 0.02 -1.32 9.83
CA PHE A 216 -1.17 -1.82 10.52
C PHE A 216 -0.88 -3.11 11.29
N ILE A 217 -0.24 -4.10 10.67
CA ILE A 217 0.12 -5.38 11.31
C ILE A 217 0.97 -5.14 12.56
N THR A 218 2.02 -4.33 12.44
CA THR A 218 3.01 -4.13 13.51
C THR A 218 2.45 -3.31 14.68
N THR A 219 1.48 -2.43 14.41
CA THR A 219 1.08 -1.38 15.35
C THR A 219 -0.30 -1.58 15.95
N ARG A 220 -1.13 -2.46 15.36
CA ARG A 220 -2.53 -2.66 15.77
C ARG A 220 -2.69 -2.98 17.25
N LEU A 221 -1.77 -3.76 17.83
CA LEU A 221 -1.80 -4.18 19.23
C LEU A 221 -1.61 -3.02 20.24
N PHE A 222 -1.07 -1.88 19.80
CA PHE A 222 -0.80 -0.75 20.70
C PHE A 222 -2.01 0.19 20.86
N GLU A 223 -3.07 0.04 20.06
CA GLU A 223 -4.28 0.88 20.16
C GLU A 223 -3.97 2.39 20.21
N SER A 224 -3.17 2.89 19.25
CA SER A 224 -2.67 4.28 19.19
C SER A 224 -1.64 4.72 20.23
N ARG A 225 -1.32 3.89 21.23
CA ARG A 225 -0.33 4.20 22.29
C ARG A 225 1.09 3.82 21.89
N MET A 226 1.62 4.50 20.89
CA MET A 226 2.99 4.32 20.41
C MET A 226 3.46 5.55 19.64
N HIS A 227 4.77 5.75 19.52
CA HIS A 227 5.37 6.81 18.70
C HIS A 227 5.93 6.24 17.41
N PHE A 228 5.67 6.91 16.29
CA PHE A 228 6.39 6.63 15.04
C PHE A 228 7.72 7.36 15.04
N VAL A 229 8.79 6.63 14.75
CA VAL A 229 10.12 7.18 14.43
C VAL A 229 10.41 6.79 12.99
N VAL A 230 10.53 7.79 12.12
CA VAL A 230 10.61 7.55 10.67
C VAL A 230 11.99 7.92 10.15
N VAL A 231 12.73 6.90 9.71
CA VAL A 231 13.96 7.08 8.93
C VAL A 231 13.65 7.21 7.45
N ASP A 232 14.59 7.75 6.68
CA ASP A 232 14.42 8.02 5.24
C ASP A 232 13.10 8.76 4.95
N TYR A 233 12.85 9.83 5.71
CA TYR A 233 11.56 10.51 5.79
C TYR A 233 11.12 11.08 4.42
N LYS A 234 10.04 10.54 3.86
CA LYS A 234 9.40 11.05 2.64
C LYS A 234 8.13 11.81 2.99
N SER A 235 8.23 13.14 2.98
CA SER A 235 7.12 14.05 3.30
C SER A 235 5.89 13.82 2.41
N SER A 236 6.08 13.49 1.13
CA SER A 236 4.98 13.19 0.20
C SER A 236 4.15 11.99 0.66
N PHE A 237 4.79 10.91 1.13
CA PHE A 237 4.13 9.72 1.64
C PHE A 237 3.42 10.00 2.97
N ILE A 238 4.11 10.62 3.93
CA ILE A 238 3.53 10.93 5.25
C ILE A 238 2.32 11.86 5.11
N ASN A 239 2.41 12.90 4.26
CA ASN A 239 1.31 13.82 4.01
C ASN A 239 0.13 13.15 3.30
N LYS A 240 0.40 12.28 2.31
CA LYS A 240 -0.62 11.51 1.58
C LYS A 240 -1.44 10.64 2.54
N TYR A 241 -0.78 9.98 3.49
CA TYR A 241 -1.40 9.05 4.43
C TYR A 241 -1.60 9.61 5.85
N ARG A 242 -1.57 10.93 6.03
CA ARG A 242 -1.68 11.59 7.35
C ARG A 242 -2.87 11.12 8.20
N ARG A 243 -4.00 10.79 7.56
CA ARG A 243 -5.20 10.28 8.26
C ARG A 243 -5.01 8.85 8.77
N VAL A 244 -4.23 8.03 8.07
CA VAL A 244 -3.87 6.68 8.51
C VAL A 244 -2.94 6.78 9.71
N PHE A 245 -1.88 7.58 9.61
CA PHE A 245 -0.95 7.79 10.73
C PHE A 245 -1.66 8.29 11.99
N ALA A 246 -2.52 9.30 11.85
CA ALA A 246 -3.32 9.85 12.95
C ALA A 246 -4.36 8.87 13.55
N ARG A 247 -4.60 7.72 12.90
CA ARG A 247 -5.44 6.64 13.45
C ARG A 247 -4.66 5.45 13.97
N LEU A 248 -3.37 5.34 13.64
CA LEU A 248 -2.48 4.31 14.17
C LEU A 248 -1.71 4.79 15.41
N SER A 249 -1.59 6.10 15.61
CA SER A 249 -0.90 6.71 16.75
C SER A 249 -1.55 8.05 17.12
N ASP A 250 -1.69 8.30 18.42
CA ASP A 250 -2.13 9.58 18.98
C ASP A 250 -0.96 10.58 19.18
N HIS A 251 0.25 10.18 18.80
CA HIS A 251 1.47 10.95 19.00
C HIS A 251 2.00 11.54 17.68
N PRO A 252 2.72 12.67 17.73
CA PRO A 252 3.40 13.21 16.56
C PRO A 252 4.47 12.23 16.07
N ILE A 253 4.65 12.21 14.74
CA ILE A 253 5.72 11.44 14.08
C ILE A 253 7.05 12.14 14.32
N ILE A 254 8.06 11.39 14.75
CA ILE A 254 9.44 11.85 14.89
C ILE A 254 10.14 11.68 13.53
N ASN A 255 10.50 12.80 12.91
CA ASN A 255 11.22 12.88 11.65
C ASN A 255 12.73 12.90 11.92
N THR A 256 13.43 11.78 11.71
CA THR A 256 14.88 11.71 12.01
C THR A 256 15.75 12.47 11.01
N ALA A 257 15.19 13.03 9.94
CA ALA A 257 15.93 13.91 9.03
C ALA A 257 16.08 15.34 9.59
N GLU A 258 15.23 15.73 10.54
CA GLU A 258 15.19 17.07 11.15
C GLU A 258 15.42 17.03 12.67
N ASP A 259 15.27 15.86 13.28
CA ASP A 259 15.47 15.62 14.70
C ASP A 259 16.88 15.05 14.96
N SER A 260 17.61 15.67 15.89
CA SER A 260 18.94 15.23 16.34
C SER A 260 19.00 15.00 17.86
N ALA A 261 17.84 14.83 18.50
CA ALA A 261 17.70 14.69 19.95
C ALA A 261 17.77 13.23 20.39
N VAL A 262 18.08 13.03 21.67
CA VAL A 262 18.03 11.71 22.30
C VAL A 262 16.65 11.47 22.89
N HIS A 263 15.95 10.47 22.37
CA HIS A 263 14.63 10.05 22.86
C HIS A 263 14.69 8.78 23.69
N CYS A 264 14.00 8.78 24.82
CA CYS A 264 13.91 7.61 25.69
C CYS A 264 12.49 7.04 25.68
N PHE A 265 12.39 5.74 25.41
CA PHE A 265 11.13 5.01 25.31
C PHE A 265 11.13 3.81 26.26
N PRO A 266 9.97 3.37 26.78
CA PRO A 266 9.88 2.19 27.64
C PRO A 266 10.15 0.88 26.89
N ALA A 267 10.03 0.89 25.56
CA ALA A 267 10.25 -0.23 24.65
C ALA A 267 10.29 0.29 23.20
N ALA A 268 10.70 -0.55 22.27
CA ALA A 268 10.70 -0.23 20.85
C ALA A 268 10.54 -1.46 19.96
N VAL A 269 10.02 -1.22 18.75
CA VAL A 269 10.00 -2.16 17.63
C VAL A 269 10.79 -1.51 16.50
N THR A 270 11.78 -2.21 15.95
CA THR A 270 12.61 -1.74 14.83
C THR A 270 12.38 -2.62 13.62
N GLY A 271 11.82 -2.03 12.56
CA GLY A 271 11.32 -2.75 11.39
C GLY A 271 9.80 -2.98 11.44
N LEU A 272 9.26 -3.51 10.34
CA LEU A 272 7.84 -3.77 10.17
C LEU A 272 7.64 -5.23 9.75
N LYS A 273 6.59 -5.86 10.27
CA LYS A 273 6.22 -7.23 9.90
C LYS A 273 5.48 -7.26 8.57
N TYR A 274 5.93 -8.12 7.66
CA TYR A 274 5.32 -8.34 6.34
C TYR A 274 4.84 -9.79 6.24
N HIS A 275 3.54 -9.99 6.00
CA HIS A 275 2.98 -11.33 5.85
C HIS A 275 3.01 -11.78 4.38
N GLN A 276 2.32 -11.06 3.51
CA GLN A 276 2.19 -11.41 2.09
C GLN A 276 1.79 -10.20 1.24
N PHE A 277 1.83 -10.34 -0.09
CA PHE A 277 1.42 -9.29 -1.01
C PHE A 277 -0.02 -8.83 -0.73
N LEU A 278 -0.18 -7.53 -0.49
CA LEU A 278 -1.45 -6.86 -0.19
C LEU A 278 -2.34 -7.62 0.82
N GLY A 279 -1.75 -8.32 1.79
CA GLY A 279 -2.51 -9.25 2.62
C GLY A 279 -2.02 -9.36 4.06
N VAL A 280 -2.94 -9.77 4.92
CA VAL A 280 -2.67 -10.12 6.31
C VAL A 280 -2.92 -11.61 6.48
N ASN A 281 -1.86 -12.38 6.69
CA ASN A 281 -1.97 -13.78 7.09
C ASN A 281 -2.41 -13.90 8.56
N THR A 282 -3.57 -14.50 8.82
CA THR A 282 -4.11 -14.67 10.18
C THR A 282 -3.37 -15.73 10.99
N SER A 283 -2.69 -16.68 10.33
CA SER A 283 -1.92 -17.73 11.01
C SER A 283 -0.61 -17.20 11.61
N GLU A 284 -0.03 -16.16 11.01
CA GLU A 284 1.14 -15.43 11.53
C GLU A 284 0.75 -14.39 12.60
N ASN A 285 -0.55 -14.15 12.77
CA ASN A 285 -1.08 -13.24 13.78
C ASN A 285 -1.26 -13.96 15.12
N PRO A 286 -0.69 -13.44 16.23
CA PRO A 286 -0.82 -14.03 17.56
C PRO A 286 -2.29 -14.20 18.00
N LYS A 287 -2.86 -15.38 17.74
CA LYS A 287 -4.28 -15.75 17.97
C LYS A 287 -5.30 -15.07 17.05
N GLY A 288 -4.92 -14.68 15.83
CA GLY A 288 -5.87 -14.17 14.82
C GLY A 288 -6.59 -12.86 15.22
N TYR A 289 -5.88 -11.92 15.85
CA TYR A 289 -6.46 -10.68 16.39
C TYR A 289 -7.02 -9.72 15.34
N TYR A 290 -6.51 -9.81 14.13
CA TYR A 290 -6.87 -8.98 13.00
C TYR A 290 -6.63 -9.74 11.69
N SER A 291 -7.42 -9.40 10.70
CA SER A 291 -7.45 -9.98 9.37
C SER A 291 -7.32 -8.90 8.30
N MET A 292 -7.26 -9.31 7.04
CA MET A 292 -7.29 -8.36 5.94
C MET A 292 -8.63 -7.59 5.86
N LEU A 293 -9.73 -8.19 6.34
CA LEU A 293 -11.02 -7.51 6.45
C LEU A 293 -10.98 -6.38 7.50
N ASP A 294 -10.30 -6.61 8.63
CA ASP A 294 -10.12 -5.58 9.66
C ASP A 294 -9.27 -4.41 9.14
N PHE A 295 -8.21 -4.71 8.39
CA PHE A 295 -7.42 -3.69 7.72
C PHE A 295 -8.26 -2.86 6.73
N ARG A 296 -9.07 -3.52 5.89
CA ARG A 296 -9.95 -2.82 4.96
C ARG A 296 -10.99 -1.96 5.67
N GLN A 297 -11.60 -2.49 6.73
CA GLN A 297 -12.52 -1.72 7.55
C GLN A 297 -11.82 -0.49 8.16
N PHE A 298 -10.59 -0.65 8.63
CA PHE A 298 -9.77 0.46 9.13
C PHE A 298 -9.56 1.54 8.05
N ILE A 299 -9.19 1.16 6.81
CA ILE A 299 -9.02 2.10 5.69
C ILE A 299 -10.34 2.78 5.33
N MET A 300 -11.42 2.01 5.16
CA MET A 300 -12.74 2.54 4.83
C MET A 300 -13.23 3.57 5.86
N GLN A 301 -13.07 3.27 7.15
CA GLN A 301 -13.46 4.19 8.22
C GLN A 301 -12.54 5.43 8.26
N THR A 302 -11.25 5.26 8.00
CA THR A 302 -10.26 6.36 7.99
C THR A 302 -10.58 7.41 6.93
N TYR A 303 -11.04 6.96 5.76
CA TYR A 303 -11.42 7.84 4.65
C TYR A 303 -12.93 8.08 4.55
N LYS A 304 -13.73 7.56 5.48
CA LYS A 304 -15.20 7.65 5.49
C LYS A 304 -15.83 7.22 4.15
N LEU A 305 -15.33 6.11 3.60
CA LEU A 305 -15.79 5.57 2.32
C LEU A 305 -17.21 5.02 2.48
N LYS A 306 -18.04 5.25 1.47
CA LYS A 306 -19.43 4.81 1.46
C LYS A 306 -19.53 3.36 0.95
N HIS A 307 -20.44 2.60 1.53
CA HIS A 307 -20.78 1.27 1.05
C HIS A 307 -21.75 1.40 -0.13
N LYS A 308 -21.27 1.10 -1.35
CA LYS A 308 -22.09 0.96 -2.56
C LYS A 308 -21.62 -0.27 -3.31
N SER A 309 -22.50 -0.99 -3.99
CA SER A 309 -22.06 -2.02 -4.93
C SER A 309 -21.28 -1.36 -6.06
N VAL A 310 -20.04 -1.76 -6.26
CA VAL A 310 -19.12 -1.19 -7.25
C VAL A 310 -18.46 -2.33 -8.00
N VAL A 311 -18.31 -2.17 -9.31
CA VAL A 311 -17.45 -3.00 -10.16
C VAL A 311 -16.26 -2.11 -10.55
N MET A 312 -15.06 -2.56 -10.24
CA MET A 312 -13.81 -1.94 -10.71
C MET A 312 -13.19 -2.85 -11.76
N VAL A 313 -12.83 -2.27 -12.90
CA VAL A 313 -12.09 -2.96 -13.96
C VAL A 313 -10.73 -2.29 -14.10
N GLY A 314 -9.66 -3.07 -14.20
CA GLY A 314 -8.34 -2.53 -14.49
C GLY A 314 -7.41 -3.57 -15.12
N ALA A 315 -6.53 -3.10 -16.00
CA ALA A 315 -5.39 -3.89 -16.47
C ALA A 315 -4.35 -4.06 -15.36
N HIS A 316 -3.70 -5.22 -15.32
CA HIS A 316 -2.67 -5.54 -14.33
C HIS A 316 -1.64 -4.40 -14.20
N GLY A 317 -1.39 -3.94 -12.98
CA GLY A 317 -0.44 -2.87 -12.69
C GLY A 317 -0.69 -2.23 -11.33
N ALA A 318 0.15 -1.29 -10.92
CA ALA A 318 0.09 -0.69 -9.59
C ALA A 318 -1.24 0.05 -9.28
N GLY A 319 -1.98 0.45 -10.32
CA GLY A 319 -3.28 1.11 -10.19
C GLY A 319 -4.39 0.20 -9.65
N LEU A 320 -4.29 -1.13 -9.83
CA LEU A 320 -5.29 -2.08 -9.31
C LEU A 320 -5.32 -2.13 -7.78
N ALA A 321 -4.24 -1.72 -7.10
CA ALA A 321 -4.23 -1.59 -5.64
C ALA A 321 -5.30 -0.62 -5.10
N ASN A 322 -5.98 0.16 -5.96
CA ASN A 322 -7.18 0.91 -5.55
C ASN A 322 -8.32 -0.01 -5.06
N GLU A 323 -8.24 -1.31 -5.33
CA GLU A 323 -9.16 -2.32 -4.81
C GLU A 323 -9.27 -2.31 -3.26
N LEU A 324 -8.23 -1.85 -2.56
CA LEU A 324 -8.18 -1.71 -1.10
C LEU A 324 -9.21 -0.72 -0.55
N PHE A 325 -9.68 0.21 -1.39
CA PHE A 325 -10.68 1.21 -1.05
C PHE A 325 -12.09 0.80 -1.44
N LEU A 326 -12.26 -0.33 -2.12
CA LEU A 326 -13.58 -0.80 -2.51
C LEU A 326 -14.37 -1.25 -1.26
N PRO A 327 -15.70 -1.24 -1.32
CA PRO A 327 -16.51 -1.81 -0.26
C PRO A 327 -16.48 -3.34 -0.27
N HIS A 328 -16.78 -3.94 0.88
CA HIS A 328 -16.94 -5.39 0.99
C HIS A 328 -17.98 -5.91 -0.03
N GLY A 329 -17.67 -7.00 -0.72
CA GLY A 329 -18.51 -7.58 -1.76
C GLY A 329 -18.47 -6.87 -3.11
N ALA A 330 -17.69 -5.80 -3.26
CA ALA A 330 -17.42 -5.19 -4.57
C ALA A 330 -16.74 -6.19 -5.50
N VAL A 331 -16.93 -5.99 -6.81
CA VAL A 331 -16.31 -6.83 -7.84
C VAL A 331 -15.06 -6.13 -8.37
N MET A 332 -13.95 -6.86 -8.42
CA MET A 332 -12.71 -6.43 -9.06
C MET A 332 -12.49 -7.34 -10.27
N ILE A 333 -12.49 -6.77 -11.47
CA ILE A 333 -12.12 -7.45 -12.71
C ILE A 333 -10.70 -7.04 -13.06
N GLN A 334 -9.79 -8.01 -13.02
CA GLN A 334 -8.44 -7.85 -13.52
C GLN A 334 -8.37 -8.26 -14.98
N VAL A 335 -7.97 -7.33 -15.84
CA VAL A 335 -7.56 -7.65 -17.20
C VAL A 335 -6.11 -8.14 -17.15
N ARG A 336 -5.93 -9.44 -17.43
CA ARG A 336 -4.66 -10.14 -17.29
C ARG A 336 -3.85 -10.02 -18.59
N PRO A 337 -2.58 -9.60 -18.55
CA PRO A 337 -1.67 -9.67 -19.70
C PRO A 337 -1.42 -11.12 -20.15
N LEU A 338 -0.81 -11.28 -21.32
CA LEU A 338 -0.53 -12.62 -21.91
C LEU A 338 0.47 -13.45 -21.06
N GLY A 339 1.38 -12.77 -20.38
CA GLY A 339 2.36 -13.39 -19.50
C GLY A 339 2.29 -12.84 -18.08
N PHE A 340 3.40 -12.95 -17.34
CA PHE A 340 3.50 -12.43 -15.97
C PHE A 340 2.56 -13.13 -14.95
N GLN A 341 2.26 -14.41 -15.18
CA GLN A 341 1.26 -15.16 -14.43
C GLN A 341 1.48 -15.13 -12.91
N TRP A 342 2.69 -15.40 -12.43
CA TRP A 342 2.96 -15.38 -11.00
C TRP A 342 2.65 -14.01 -10.38
N GLY A 343 3.03 -12.90 -11.05
CA GLY A 343 2.75 -11.56 -10.54
C GLY A 343 1.27 -11.20 -10.59
N THR A 344 0.54 -11.62 -11.62
CA THR A 344 -0.91 -11.42 -11.67
C THR A 344 -1.63 -12.18 -10.56
N ASP A 345 -1.16 -13.40 -10.25
CA ASP A 345 -1.78 -14.26 -9.26
C ASP A 345 -1.47 -13.75 -7.84
N SER A 346 -0.19 -13.57 -7.51
CA SER A 346 0.24 -13.17 -6.16
C SER A 346 -0.13 -11.74 -5.77
N PHE A 347 -0.27 -10.81 -6.71
CA PHE A 347 -0.51 -9.39 -6.37
C PHE A 347 -1.99 -9.03 -6.21
N TYR A 348 -2.89 -9.73 -6.90
CA TYR A 348 -4.30 -9.32 -6.97
C TYR A 348 -5.30 -10.48 -7.01
N SER A 349 -5.01 -11.58 -7.73
CA SER A 349 -5.90 -12.76 -7.77
C SER A 349 -6.03 -13.42 -6.39
N GLU A 350 -4.91 -13.65 -5.71
CA GLU A 350 -4.90 -14.23 -4.36
C GLU A 350 -5.35 -13.22 -3.28
N PRO A 351 -4.90 -11.95 -3.29
CA PRO A 351 -5.31 -10.97 -2.28
C PRO A 351 -6.77 -10.53 -2.37
N GLY A 352 -7.35 -10.43 -3.58
CA GLY A 352 -8.70 -9.92 -3.81
C GLY A 352 -9.79 -10.63 -2.98
N PRO A 353 -9.90 -11.97 -3.02
CA PRO A 353 -10.83 -12.72 -2.18
C PRO A 353 -10.55 -12.56 -0.67
N GLY A 354 -9.28 -12.54 -0.25
CA GLY A 354 -8.89 -12.32 1.15
C GLY A 354 -9.29 -10.94 1.69
N MET A 355 -9.44 -9.99 0.79
CA MET A 355 -9.98 -8.65 1.04
C MET A 355 -11.53 -8.60 1.09
N GLY A 356 -12.22 -9.71 0.87
CA GLY A 356 -13.68 -9.75 0.79
C GLY A 356 -14.23 -9.16 -0.52
N LEU A 357 -13.42 -9.13 -1.59
CA LEU A 357 -13.87 -8.78 -2.93
C LEU A 357 -14.37 -10.02 -3.68
N LYS A 358 -15.23 -9.79 -4.66
CA LYS A 358 -15.47 -10.76 -5.74
C LYS A 358 -14.44 -10.50 -6.82
N TYR A 359 -13.50 -11.42 -6.99
CA TYR A 359 -12.46 -11.29 -7.99
C TYR A 359 -12.88 -12.02 -9.28
N LEU A 360 -12.73 -11.34 -10.40
CA LEU A 360 -12.93 -11.87 -11.74
C LEU A 360 -11.70 -11.57 -12.58
N GLU A 361 -11.43 -12.42 -13.55
CA GLU A 361 -10.29 -12.28 -14.44
C GLU A 361 -10.75 -12.30 -15.90
N TYR A 362 -10.34 -11.29 -16.66
CA TYR A 362 -10.42 -11.33 -18.11
C TYR A 362 -9.03 -11.62 -18.67
N ARG A 363 -8.84 -12.85 -19.17
CA ARG A 363 -7.61 -13.27 -19.84
C ARG A 363 -7.67 -12.85 -21.30
N ILE A 364 -6.74 -12.00 -21.69
CA ILE A 364 -6.61 -11.61 -23.09
C ILE A 364 -6.14 -12.81 -23.94
N GLU A 365 -6.58 -12.84 -25.19
CA GLU A 365 -6.04 -13.69 -26.24
C GLU A 365 -4.82 -13.02 -26.90
N PRO A 366 -3.96 -13.82 -27.56
CA PRO A 366 -2.80 -13.31 -28.30
C PRO A 366 -3.10 -12.10 -29.20
N GLU A 367 -4.23 -12.12 -29.90
CA GLU A 367 -4.68 -11.10 -30.86
C GLU A 367 -5.06 -9.77 -30.18
N GLU A 368 -5.35 -9.80 -28.88
CA GLU A 368 -5.67 -8.61 -28.08
C GLU A 368 -4.42 -7.92 -27.53
N SER A 369 -3.22 -8.40 -27.89
CA SER A 369 -1.93 -7.88 -27.42
C SER A 369 -1.15 -7.25 -28.57
N SER A 370 -0.54 -6.09 -28.33
CA SER A 370 0.44 -5.52 -29.29
C SER A 370 1.63 -6.43 -29.58
N LEU A 371 1.96 -7.37 -28.68
CA LEU A 371 3.04 -8.33 -28.88
C LEU A 371 2.79 -9.25 -30.08
N ALA A 372 1.54 -9.55 -30.43
CA ALA A 372 1.24 -10.34 -31.63
C ALA A 372 1.61 -9.59 -32.92
N GLU A 373 1.44 -8.27 -32.95
CA GLU A 373 1.85 -7.44 -34.09
C GLU A 373 3.37 -7.30 -34.16
N VAL A 374 4.03 -7.20 -33.01
CA VAL A 374 5.49 -6.98 -32.92
C VAL A 374 6.29 -8.25 -33.21
N TYR A 375 5.86 -9.39 -32.66
CA TYR A 375 6.62 -10.65 -32.70
C TYR A 375 5.99 -11.71 -33.61
N GLY A 376 4.71 -11.60 -33.95
CA GLY A 376 3.94 -12.66 -34.59
C GLY A 376 3.35 -13.66 -33.58
N LEU A 377 2.22 -14.27 -33.93
CA LEU A 377 1.46 -15.17 -33.05
C LEU A 377 2.23 -16.45 -32.66
N ASP A 378 3.12 -16.93 -33.52
CA ASP A 378 3.91 -18.14 -33.28
C ASP A 378 5.17 -17.91 -32.44
N HIS A 379 5.53 -16.64 -32.18
CA HIS A 379 6.75 -16.33 -31.45
C HIS A 379 6.62 -16.75 -29.96
N PRO A 380 7.68 -17.29 -29.31
CA PRO A 380 7.61 -17.74 -27.92
C PRO A 380 7.14 -16.69 -26.91
N VAL A 381 7.43 -15.39 -27.15
CA VAL A 381 6.91 -14.27 -26.35
C VAL A 381 5.38 -14.20 -26.33
N VAL A 382 4.70 -14.75 -27.34
CA VAL A 382 3.24 -14.76 -27.44
C VAL A 382 2.68 -16.14 -27.08
N ARG A 383 3.29 -17.21 -27.61
CA ARG A 383 2.77 -18.59 -27.51
C ARG A 383 3.23 -19.37 -26.28
N ASP A 384 4.41 -19.09 -25.76
CA ASP A 384 5.00 -19.78 -24.60
C ASP A 384 5.52 -18.75 -23.60
N THR A 385 4.58 -18.02 -23.01
CA THR A 385 4.91 -16.85 -22.19
C THR A 385 5.67 -17.21 -20.92
N ALA A 386 5.49 -18.43 -20.41
CA ALA A 386 6.22 -19.00 -19.29
C ALA A 386 7.72 -19.11 -19.55
N SER A 387 8.12 -19.41 -20.80
CA SER A 387 9.54 -19.53 -21.16
C SER A 387 10.33 -18.22 -20.97
N VAL A 388 9.68 -17.06 -21.09
CA VAL A 388 10.31 -15.74 -20.88
C VAL A 388 10.72 -15.59 -19.42
N ALA A 389 9.82 -15.89 -18.49
CA ALA A 389 10.12 -15.85 -17.06
C ALA A 389 11.13 -16.95 -16.66
N ALA A 390 11.04 -18.14 -17.26
CA ALA A 390 11.98 -19.23 -17.00
C ALA A 390 13.42 -18.88 -17.42
N LYS A 391 13.60 -18.09 -18.49
CA LYS A 391 14.92 -17.70 -19.01
C LYS A 391 15.49 -16.44 -18.35
N GLY A 392 14.65 -15.44 -18.10
CA GLY A 392 15.10 -14.10 -17.66
C GLY A 392 14.51 -13.63 -16.34
N GLY A 393 13.79 -14.49 -15.63
CA GLY A 393 13.18 -14.20 -14.34
C GLY A 393 12.12 -13.10 -14.39
N TYR A 394 11.87 -12.49 -13.23
CA TYR A 394 10.90 -11.41 -13.06
C TYR A 394 11.20 -10.20 -13.97
N ALA A 395 12.47 -9.82 -14.12
CA ALA A 395 12.85 -8.63 -14.89
C ALA A 395 12.45 -8.76 -16.36
N ALA A 396 12.76 -9.90 -17.00
CA ALA A 396 12.38 -10.14 -18.39
C ALA A 396 10.85 -10.24 -18.56
N ALA A 397 10.17 -10.91 -17.64
CA ALA A 397 8.71 -11.03 -17.69
C ALA A 397 8.02 -9.67 -17.55
N ARG A 398 8.49 -8.81 -16.63
CA ARG A 398 7.99 -7.44 -16.46
C ARG A 398 8.23 -6.60 -17.72
N GLU A 399 9.46 -6.60 -18.23
CA GLU A 399 9.82 -5.79 -19.38
C GLU A 399 8.92 -6.10 -20.59
N VAL A 400 8.66 -7.37 -20.84
CA VAL A 400 7.87 -7.82 -21.99
C VAL A 400 6.37 -7.63 -21.78
N TYR A 401 5.82 -8.10 -20.66
CA TYR A 401 4.37 -8.21 -20.47
C TYR A 401 3.74 -7.05 -19.69
N LEU A 402 4.52 -6.19 -19.06
CA LEU A 402 4.01 -4.99 -18.38
C LEU A 402 4.49 -3.70 -19.05
N ASP A 403 5.77 -3.60 -19.40
CA ASP A 403 6.34 -2.33 -19.87
C ASP A 403 6.16 -2.15 -21.39
N LYS A 404 6.11 -3.23 -22.18
CA LYS A 404 6.08 -3.21 -23.66
C LYS A 404 4.78 -3.75 -24.29
N GLN A 405 3.82 -4.17 -23.47
CA GLN A 405 2.56 -4.75 -23.94
C GLN A 405 1.40 -3.75 -23.82
N ASP A 406 0.74 -3.48 -24.94
CA ASP A 406 -0.53 -2.76 -24.98
C ASP A 406 -1.68 -3.75 -25.18
N LEU A 407 -2.81 -3.48 -24.52
CA LEU A 407 -3.99 -4.34 -24.52
C LEU A 407 -5.13 -3.75 -25.35
N ARG A 408 -5.77 -4.57 -26.17
CA ARG A 408 -6.92 -4.22 -27.03
C ARG A 408 -8.04 -5.22 -26.83
N LEU A 409 -8.94 -4.91 -25.90
CA LEU A 409 -9.96 -5.87 -25.46
C LEU A 409 -11.01 -6.15 -26.55
N ASN A 410 -11.28 -7.44 -26.76
CA ASN A 410 -12.40 -7.95 -27.52
C ASN A 410 -13.69 -7.75 -26.70
N LEU A 411 -14.48 -6.74 -27.08
CA LEU A 411 -15.67 -6.36 -26.32
C LEU A 411 -16.76 -7.45 -26.29
N ASN A 412 -16.80 -8.35 -27.29
CA ASN A 412 -17.78 -9.43 -27.30
C ASN A 412 -17.45 -10.47 -26.22
N ARG A 413 -16.18 -10.83 -26.07
CA ARG A 413 -15.70 -11.73 -25.01
C ARG A 413 -15.75 -11.04 -23.65
N PHE A 414 -15.28 -9.79 -23.57
CA PHE A 414 -15.29 -9.03 -22.32
C PHE A 414 -16.70 -8.80 -21.75
N ARG A 415 -17.72 -8.74 -22.63
CA ARG A 415 -19.13 -8.67 -22.21
C ARG A 415 -19.52 -9.81 -21.28
N GLU A 416 -19.01 -11.03 -21.48
CA GLU A 416 -19.33 -12.19 -20.65
C GLU A 416 -18.86 -11.97 -19.20
N THR A 417 -17.63 -11.49 -19.02
CA THR A 417 -17.08 -11.13 -17.69
C THR A 417 -17.86 -10.00 -17.03
N LEU A 418 -18.32 -9.01 -17.81
CA LEU A 418 -19.15 -7.92 -17.28
C LEU A 418 -20.53 -8.41 -16.82
N VAL A 419 -21.17 -9.33 -17.57
CA VAL A 419 -22.45 -9.93 -17.17
C VAL A 419 -22.30 -10.71 -15.86
N GLU A 420 -21.23 -11.50 -15.73
CA GLU A 420 -20.92 -12.19 -14.48
C GLU A 420 -20.72 -11.22 -13.31
N ALA A 421 -19.99 -10.13 -13.53
CA ALA A 421 -19.80 -9.07 -12.52
C ALA A 421 -21.12 -8.43 -12.09
N LEU A 422 -22.02 -8.13 -13.02
CA LEU A 422 -23.35 -7.58 -12.73
C LEU A 422 -24.22 -8.56 -11.93
N GLY A 423 -24.02 -9.87 -12.12
CA GLY A 423 -24.66 -10.91 -11.34
C GLY A 423 -24.30 -10.84 -9.85
N PHE A 424 -23.05 -10.55 -9.50
CA PHE A 424 -22.63 -10.41 -8.10
C PHE A 424 -23.24 -9.20 -7.38
N ILE A 425 -23.54 -8.12 -8.11
CA ILE A 425 -24.08 -6.89 -7.52
C ILE A 425 -25.61 -6.79 -7.58
N GLY A 426 -26.29 -7.85 -8.03
CA GLY A 426 -27.75 -7.96 -8.00
C GLY A 426 -28.48 -7.22 -9.13
N HIS A 427 -27.78 -6.84 -10.20
CA HIS A 427 -28.38 -6.14 -11.35
C HIS A 427 -28.85 -7.05 -12.49
N HIS A 428 -28.97 -8.36 -12.23
CA HIS A 428 -29.36 -9.34 -13.25
C HIS A 428 -30.78 -9.16 -13.80
N LYS A 429 -31.65 -8.39 -13.12
CA LYS A 429 -33.05 -8.19 -13.52
C LYS A 429 -33.28 -7.16 -14.64
N ASP A 430 -32.27 -6.38 -15.00
CA ASP A 430 -32.38 -5.32 -16.04
C ASP A 430 -31.65 -5.67 -17.35
N VAL A 431 -31.08 -6.87 -17.48
CA VAL A 431 -30.24 -7.25 -18.64
C VAL A 431 -30.96 -8.16 -19.64
N ASP A 432 -32.22 -8.52 -19.41
CA ASP A 432 -32.97 -9.40 -20.31
C ASP A 432 -34.02 -8.68 -21.18
N GLN A 433 -33.82 -8.80 -22.50
CA GLN A 433 -34.81 -8.94 -23.59
C GLN A 433 -35.37 -7.74 -24.39
N HIS A 434 -34.86 -6.51 -24.32
CA HIS A 434 -35.41 -5.40 -25.18
C HIS A 434 -34.43 -4.71 -26.15
N SER A 435 -33.26 -5.28 -26.42
CA SER A 435 -32.36 -4.78 -27.48
C SER A 435 -32.00 -5.86 -28.50
N ILE A 436 -33.03 -6.63 -28.91
CA ILE A 436 -33.03 -7.45 -30.11
C ILE A 436 -34.05 -6.83 -31.09
N SER A 437 -33.60 -5.86 -31.87
CA SER A 437 -34.09 -5.58 -33.23
C SER A 437 -33.09 -4.68 -33.95
#